data_AF-A0A9Q3EG61-F1
#
_entry.id   AF-A0A9Q3EG61-F1
#
_cell.length_a   1.000
_cell.length_b   1.000
_cell.length_c   1.000
_cell.angle_alpha   90.00
_cell.angle_beta   90.00
_cell.angle_gamma   90.00
#
_symmetry.space_group_name_H-M   'P 1'
#
loop_
_entity.id
_entity.type
_entity.pdbx_description
1 polymer ?
#
loop_
_entity_poly.entity_id
_entity_poly.type
_entity_poly.pdbx_seq_one_letter_code
_entity_poly.pdbx_strand_id
1 'polypeptide(L)'
;MSFDNLTTWDVGSHVLGPSTSMEDSSHQSLSDPLRSPDRAVTLHAALQRQSLSSSVAPDQPDCLQKILRQRFLAVLDDKIIPKNSAPIVLASLQIMLTIISNVLKYPEEHKYKSLKLTNPLIKKNVVDVQGAESYLQACKFGPVTKEHLGYLCFPHNPSKQILDVLTLGQEVLKQRLDQRSEAFEIEKRMVQKEREEEKMRKARALENIKEDREKQKQRQLPYEVNCTIDERNSELLGREQDCSHVLDSADMHELAEGFSVKSSSKRFWLVHYQYFFCLATLC
;
A
#
# COMPACT_ATOMS: atom_id res chain seq x y z
N MET A 1 -6.97 42.97 -16.85
CA MET A 1 -6.05 42.35 -15.88
C MET A 1 -5.64 41.02 -16.46
N SER A 2 -4.52 41.03 -17.16
CA SER A 2 -3.97 39.91 -17.93
C SER A 2 -3.03 39.11 -17.04
N PHE A 3 -3.20 37.79 -17.01
CA PHE A 3 -2.20 36.87 -16.49
C PHE A 3 -1.90 35.85 -17.58
N ASP A 4 -0.91 36.22 -18.40
CA ASP A 4 -0.07 35.28 -19.11
C ASP A 4 0.94 34.71 -18.11
N ASN A 5 1.06 33.39 -18.03
CA ASN A 5 2.36 32.76 -17.81
C ASN A 5 2.31 31.28 -18.21
N LEU A 6 2.85 31.06 -19.42
CA LEU A 6 3.42 29.82 -19.91
C LEU A 6 4.49 29.31 -18.94
N THR A 7 4.44 28.02 -18.60
CA THR A 7 5.64 27.24 -18.30
C THR A 7 5.51 25.87 -18.92
N THR A 8 5.96 25.79 -20.17
CA THR A 8 6.30 24.58 -20.91
C THR A 8 7.54 23.96 -20.27
N TRP A 9 7.45 22.73 -19.80
CA TRP A 9 8.61 21.93 -19.44
C TRP A 9 8.69 20.77 -20.43
N ASP A 10 9.44 21.02 -21.49
CA ASP A 10 9.99 20.03 -22.40
C ASP A 10 11.29 19.51 -21.79
N VAL A 11 11.35 18.21 -21.45
CA VAL A 11 12.60 17.51 -21.13
C VAL A 11 12.55 16.16 -21.81
N GLY A 12 13.08 16.14 -23.03
CA GLY A 12 13.55 14.92 -23.66
C GLY A 12 14.74 14.34 -22.89
N SER A 13 14.77 13.03 -22.73
CA SER A 13 16.00 12.27 -22.51
C SER A 13 15.80 10.83 -22.96
N HIS A 14 16.41 10.54 -24.10
CA HIS A 14 16.80 9.21 -24.55
C HIS A 14 17.57 8.48 -23.44
N VAL A 15 17.20 7.23 -23.16
CA VAL A 15 18.10 6.27 -22.53
C VAL A 15 18.16 5.03 -23.40
N LEU A 16 19.32 4.88 -24.03
CA LEU A 16 19.77 3.69 -24.73
C LEU A 16 19.91 2.54 -23.72
N GLY A 17 19.19 1.45 -23.93
CA GLY A 17 19.38 0.21 -23.18
C GLY A 17 20.61 -0.55 -23.70
N PRO A 18 21.49 -1.08 -22.82
CA PRO A 18 22.59 -1.92 -23.24
C PRO A 18 22.12 -3.32 -23.61
N SER A 19 22.59 -3.76 -24.78
CA SER A 19 22.56 -5.12 -25.28
C SER A 19 23.59 -5.96 -24.52
N THR A 20 23.14 -6.99 -23.82
CA THR A 20 24.01 -8.06 -23.30
C THR A 20 23.52 -9.41 -23.79
N SER A 21 24.13 -9.84 -24.87
CA SER A 21 24.28 -11.21 -25.33
C SER A 21 25.45 -11.88 -24.60
N MET A 22 25.22 -13.06 -24.01
CA MET A 22 26.16 -14.19 -23.80
C MET A 22 25.28 -15.34 -23.31
N GLU A 23 24.90 -16.31 -24.14
CA GLU A 23 25.69 -17.51 -24.43
C GLU A 23 26.30 -18.15 -23.17
N ASP A 24 25.64 -19.16 -22.63
CA ASP A 24 26.36 -20.40 -22.35
C ASP A 24 25.47 -21.61 -22.64
N SER A 25 26.07 -22.52 -23.41
CA SER A 25 25.49 -23.73 -23.92
C SER A 25 25.90 -24.90 -23.04
N SER A 26 25.06 -25.95 -23.09
CA SER A 26 25.47 -27.36 -23.01
C SER A 26 25.72 -27.91 -21.58
N HIS A 27 25.25 -29.09 -21.17
CA HIS A 27 25.07 -30.35 -21.89
C HIS A 27 24.16 -31.34 -21.11
N GLN A 28 23.48 -32.22 -21.86
CA GLN A 28 23.25 -33.67 -21.60
C GLN A 28 22.14 -34.03 -20.59
N SER A 29 21.05 -34.71 -21.00
CA SER A 29 20.93 -36.17 -21.28
C SER A 29 19.91 -36.73 -20.27
N LEU A 30 18.99 -37.68 -20.50
CA LEU A 30 18.62 -38.61 -21.57
C LEU A 30 17.22 -39.14 -21.18
N SER A 31 16.41 -39.43 -22.20
CA SER A 31 15.34 -40.47 -22.24
C SER A 31 14.34 -40.62 -21.09
N ASP A 32 13.07 -40.39 -21.40
CA ASP A 32 12.03 -41.37 -21.00
C ASP A 32 11.01 -41.59 -22.13
N PRO A 33 10.69 -42.86 -22.47
CA PRO A 33 9.95 -43.22 -23.66
C PRO A 33 8.44 -43.14 -23.44
N LEU A 34 7.78 -42.62 -24.47
CA LEU A 34 6.46 -43.01 -24.97
C LEU A 34 5.78 -44.15 -24.20
N ARG A 35 4.89 -43.79 -23.26
CA ARG A 35 3.77 -44.64 -22.87
C ARG A 35 2.48 -43.85 -23.01
N SER A 36 2.04 -43.77 -24.25
CA SER A 36 0.70 -43.31 -24.61
C SER A 36 -0.33 -44.22 -23.96
N PRO A 37 -1.16 -43.76 -23.01
CA PRO A 37 -2.36 -44.49 -22.66
C PRO A 37 -3.31 -44.47 -23.85
N ASP A 38 -3.80 -45.64 -24.23
CA ASP A 38 -4.73 -45.87 -25.34
C ASP A 38 -5.79 -44.79 -25.49
N ARG A 39 -5.70 -44.03 -26.57
CA ARG A 39 -6.70 -43.02 -27.00
C ARG A 39 -8.10 -43.62 -27.11
N ALA A 40 -8.19 -44.94 -27.32
CA ALA A 40 -9.43 -45.72 -27.36
C ALA A 40 -10.08 -45.88 -25.97
N VAL A 41 -9.31 -46.04 -24.89
CA VAL A 41 -9.82 -46.16 -23.52
C VAL A 41 -10.38 -44.82 -23.02
N THR A 42 -9.74 -43.71 -23.41
CA THR A 42 -10.22 -42.36 -23.09
C THR A 42 -11.53 -42.02 -23.82
N LEU A 43 -11.69 -42.48 -25.07
CA LEU A 43 -12.93 -42.30 -25.85
C LEU A 43 -14.09 -43.14 -25.28
N HIS A 44 -13.83 -44.38 -24.86
CA HIS A 44 -14.86 -45.26 -24.29
C HIS A 44 -15.34 -44.77 -22.90
N ALA A 45 -14.43 -44.26 -22.07
CA ALA A 45 -14.78 -43.65 -20.78
C ALA A 45 -15.57 -42.33 -20.94
N ALA A 46 -15.30 -41.55 -21.99
CA ALA A 46 -16.07 -40.34 -22.31
C ALA A 46 -17.49 -40.66 -22.80
N LEU A 47 -17.67 -41.70 -23.62
CA LEU A 47 -18.99 -42.16 -24.08
C LEU A 47 -19.84 -42.76 -22.95
N GLN A 48 -19.22 -43.49 -22.02
CA GLN A 48 -19.93 -44.09 -20.88
C GLN A 48 -20.37 -43.05 -19.83
N ARG A 49 -19.71 -41.88 -19.77
CA ARG A 49 -20.20 -40.72 -18.99
C ARG A 49 -21.41 -40.04 -19.61
N GLN A 50 -21.59 -40.11 -20.94
CA GLN A 50 -22.77 -39.55 -21.60
C GLN A 50 -24.01 -40.42 -21.39
N SER A 51 -23.88 -41.76 -21.39
CA SER A 51 -25.01 -42.68 -21.30
C SER A 51 -25.67 -42.79 -19.91
N LEU A 52 -24.98 -42.41 -18.83
CA LEU A 52 -25.54 -42.41 -17.46
C LEU A 52 -26.13 -41.06 -17.03
N SER A 53 -26.06 -40.03 -17.88
CA SER A 53 -26.50 -38.67 -17.55
C SER A 53 -27.92 -38.32 -18.04
N SER A 54 -28.61 -39.24 -18.72
CA SER A 54 -29.92 -39.00 -19.34
C SER A 54 -31.08 -39.62 -18.55
N SER A 55 -31.32 -39.16 -17.32
CA SER A 55 -32.59 -39.44 -16.59
C SER A 55 -32.78 -38.53 -15.37
N VAL A 56 -32.42 -37.25 -15.46
CA VAL A 56 -32.91 -36.24 -14.50
C VAL A 56 -33.94 -35.42 -15.25
N ALA A 57 -35.20 -35.57 -14.86
CA ALA A 57 -36.29 -34.75 -15.34
C ALA A 57 -35.89 -33.27 -15.23
N PRO A 58 -36.09 -32.44 -16.26
CA PRO A 58 -35.69 -31.05 -16.20
C PRO A 58 -36.64 -30.33 -15.23
N ASP A 59 -36.18 -30.14 -14.01
CA ASP A 59 -36.67 -29.08 -13.14
C ASP A 59 -36.53 -27.76 -13.91
N GLN A 60 -37.64 -27.29 -14.47
CA GLN A 60 -37.75 -26.05 -15.23
C GLN A 60 -37.46 -24.73 -14.45
N PRO A 61 -37.46 -24.62 -13.10
CA PRO A 61 -37.22 -23.32 -12.45
C PRO A 61 -35.79 -22.77 -12.62
N ASP A 62 -34.81 -23.64 -12.90
CA ASP A 62 -33.40 -23.25 -12.93
C ASP A 62 -33.03 -22.35 -14.12
N CYS A 63 -33.70 -22.51 -15.28
CA CYS A 63 -33.36 -21.71 -16.47
C CYS A 63 -33.79 -20.24 -16.31
N LEU A 64 -34.97 -20.00 -15.73
CA LEU A 64 -35.50 -18.66 -15.52
C LEU A 64 -34.68 -17.92 -14.46
N GLN A 65 -34.31 -18.59 -13.37
CA GLN A 65 -33.43 -18.00 -12.36
C GLN A 65 -32.07 -17.63 -12.96
N LYS A 66 -31.48 -18.48 -13.80
CA LYS A 66 -30.23 -18.16 -14.51
C LYS A 66 -30.36 -16.91 -15.40
N ILE A 67 -31.44 -16.80 -16.17
CA ILE A 67 -31.71 -15.61 -17.02
C ILE A 67 -31.86 -14.35 -16.15
N LEU A 68 -32.61 -14.42 -15.06
CA LEU A 68 -32.78 -13.29 -14.15
C LEU A 68 -31.47 -12.91 -13.47
N ARG A 69 -30.69 -13.89 -13.01
CA ARG A 69 -29.36 -13.69 -12.43
C ARG A 69 -28.47 -12.95 -13.42
N GLN A 70 -28.44 -13.39 -14.68
CA GLN A 70 -27.67 -12.76 -15.74
C GLN A 70 -28.12 -11.32 -16.01
N ARG A 71 -29.42 -11.03 -15.95
CA ARG A 71 -29.93 -9.66 -16.06
C ARG A 71 -29.46 -8.76 -14.92
N PHE A 72 -29.48 -9.25 -13.68
CA PHE A 72 -28.94 -8.51 -12.54
C PHE A 72 -27.44 -8.23 -12.71
N LEU A 73 -26.68 -9.25 -13.12
CA LEU A 73 -25.26 -9.12 -13.39
C LEU A 73 -24.96 -8.10 -14.48
N ALA A 74 -25.70 -8.14 -15.59
CA ALA A 74 -25.56 -7.16 -16.67
C ALA A 74 -25.76 -5.72 -16.16
N VAL A 75 -26.77 -5.45 -15.32
CA VAL A 75 -26.95 -4.11 -14.75
C VAL A 75 -25.76 -3.70 -13.87
N LEU A 76 -25.24 -4.61 -13.04
CA LEU A 76 -24.09 -4.30 -12.17
C LEU A 76 -22.81 -4.07 -12.98
N ASP A 77 -22.47 -5.02 -13.86
CA ASP A 77 -21.22 -5.06 -14.61
C ASP A 77 -21.19 -4.02 -15.75
N ASP A 78 -22.34 -3.67 -16.35
CA ASP A 78 -22.39 -2.72 -17.48
C ASP A 78 -22.67 -1.28 -17.04
N LYS A 79 -23.49 -1.08 -15.99
CA LYS A 79 -23.99 0.26 -15.63
C LYS A 79 -23.38 0.82 -14.35
N ILE A 80 -23.26 0.01 -13.30
CA ILE A 80 -22.85 0.51 -11.98
C ILE A 80 -21.34 0.53 -11.84
N ILE A 81 -20.70 -0.63 -12.02
CA ILE A 81 -19.27 -0.81 -11.78
C ILE A 81 -18.40 0.08 -12.69
N PRO A 82 -18.57 0.11 -14.02
CA PRO A 82 -17.64 0.82 -14.89
C PRO A 82 -17.82 2.35 -14.85
N LYS A 83 -18.97 2.84 -14.39
CA LYS A 83 -19.32 4.27 -14.44
C LYS A 83 -19.05 5.03 -13.15
N ASN A 84 -18.66 4.34 -12.08
CA ASN A 84 -18.52 4.94 -10.75
C ASN A 84 -17.20 4.49 -10.10
N SER A 85 -16.67 5.30 -9.16
CA SER A 85 -15.46 4.92 -8.42
C SER A 85 -15.72 3.76 -7.43
N ALA A 86 -14.71 2.92 -7.20
CA ALA A 86 -14.80 1.77 -6.29
C ALA A 86 -15.46 2.06 -4.93
N PRO A 87 -15.09 3.13 -4.17
CA PRO A 87 -15.72 3.39 -2.88
C PRO A 87 -17.20 3.80 -2.99
N ILE A 88 -17.59 4.52 -4.06
CA ILE A 88 -18.99 4.89 -4.31
C ILE A 88 -19.81 3.64 -4.65
N VAL A 89 -19.26 2.75 -5.49
CA VAL A 89 -19.90 1.48 -5.82
C VAL A 89 -20.15 0.66 -4.56
N LEU A 90 -19.13 0.44 -3.72
CA LEU A 90 -19.27 -0.34 -2.48
C LEU A 90 -20.35 0.24 -1.55
N ALA A 91 -20.35 1.56 -1.33
CA ALA A 91 -21.37 2.22 -0.52
C ALA A 91 -22.79 2.07 -1.11
N SER A 92 -22.91 2.20 -2.43
CA SER A 92 -24.17 2.00 -3.15
C SER A 92 -24.72 0.58 -3.02
N LEU A 93 -23.87 -0.43 -3.25
CA LEU A 93 -24.25 -1.85 -3.12
C LEU A 93 -24.69 -2.17 -1.68
N GLN A 94 -24.00 -1.63 -0.67
CA GLN A 94 -24.38 -1.80 0.75
C GLN A 94 -25.76 -1.22 1.07
N ILE A 95 -26.04 0.00 0.59
CA ILE A 95 -27.33 0.65 0.81
C ILE A 95 -28.45 -0.10 0.08
N MET A 96 -28.25 -0.50 -1.18
CA MET A 96 -29.23 -1.31 -1.92
C MET A 96 -29.49 -2.65 -1.23
N LEU A 97 -28.45 -3.32 -0.72
CA LEU A 97 -28.58 -4.58 0.02
C LEU A 97 -29.39 -4.40 1.31
N THR A 98 -29.15 -3.29 2.01
CA THR A 98 -29.89 -2.95 3.24
C THR A 98 -31.37 -2.71 2.94
N ILE A 99 -31.67 -1.97 1.88
CA ILE A 99 -33.05 -1.72 1.42
C ILE A 99 -33.75 -3.03 1.12
N ILE A 100 -33.15 -3.88 0.28
CA ILE A 100 -33.73 -5.17 -0.12
C ILE A 100 -33.90 -6.09 1.10
N SER A 101 -32.89 -6.15 1.97
CA SER A 101 -32.95 -6.96 3.18
C SER A 101 -34.04 -6.52 4.14
N ASN A 102 -34.29 -5.21 4.28
CA ASN A 102 -35.33 -4.71 5.18
C ASN A 102 -36.73 -5.08 4.67
N VAL A 103 -36.96 -5.02 3.34
CA VAL A 103 -38.22 -5.44 2.74
C VAL A 103 -38.46 -6.95 2.92
N LEU A 104 -37.42 -7.77 2.76
CA LEU A 104 -37.53 -9.22 2.97
C LEU A 104 -37.73 -9.61 4.44
N LYS A 105 -37.11 -8.88 5.38
CA LYS A 105 -37.25 -9.13 6.83
C LYS A 105 -38.60 -8.66 7.38
N TYR A 106 -39.09 -7.52 6.90
CA TYR A 106 -40.29 -6.88 7.42
C TYR A 106 -41.28 -6.59 6.28
N PRO A 107 -41.89 -7.63 5.69
CA PRO A 107 -42.76 -7.48 4.53
C PRO A 107 -44.06 -6.76 4.85
N GLU A 108 -44.50 -6.62 6.10
CA GLU A 108 -45.74 -5.89 6.45
C GLU A 108 -45.49 -4.38 6.61
N GLU A 109 -44.26 -3.96 6.89
CA GLU A 109 -43.95 -2.57 7.20
C GLU A 109 -43.86 -1.71 5.94
N HIS A 110 -44.86 -0.83 5.74
CA HIS A 110 -44.91 0.11 4.62
C HIS A 110 -43.69 1.02 4.52
N LYS A 111 -43.07 1.36 5.66
CA LYS A 111 -41.91 2.25 5.72
C LYS A 111 -40.74 1.74 4.88
N TYR A 112 -40.50 0.42 4.83
CA TYR A 112 -39.42 -0.16 4.04
C TYR A 112 -39.78 -0.34 2.56
N LYS A 113 -41.07 -0.38 2.25
CA LYS A 113 -41.57 -0.47 0.86
C LYS A 113 -41.52 0.87 0.14
N SER A 114 -41.48 2.01 0.84
CA SER A 114 -41.45 3.34 0.24
C SER A 114 -40.15 4.09 0.53
N LEU A 115 -39.38 4.37 -0.50
CA LEU A 115 -38.11 5.09 -0.39
C LEU A 115 -38.30 6.53 -0.90
N LYS A 116 -38.03 7.51 -0.05
CA LYS A 116 -38.02 8.93 -0.41
C LYS A 116 -36.75 9.25 -1.19
N LEU A 117 -36.86 9.67 -2.45
CA LEU A 117 -35.69 10.07 -3.25
C LEU A 117 -35.02 11.35 -2.72
N THR A 118 -35.73 12.14 -1.92
CA THR A 118 -35.19 13.33 -1.21
C THR A 118 -34.27 12.98 -0.05
N ASN A 119 -34.29 11.75 0.47
CA ASN A 119 -33.42 11.36 1.58
C ASN A 119 -31.95 11.46 1.12
N PRO A 120 -31.07 12.19 1.82
CA PRO A 120 -29.69 12.43 1.36
C PRO A 120 -28.89 11.13 1.18
N LEU A 121 -29.14 10.11 2.01
CA LEU A 121 -28.48 8.81 1.87
C LEU A 121 -28.93 8.06 0.62
N ILE A 122 -30.23 8.10 0.31
CA ILE A 122 -30.78 7.47 -0.90
C ILE A 122 -30.36 8.24 -2.13
N LYS A 123 -30.42 9.57 -2.09
CA LYS A 123 -30.00 10.44 -3.19
C LYS A 123 -28.55 10.15 -3.57
N LYS A 124 -27.62 10.25 -2.61
CA LYS A 124 -26.18 10.06 -2.84
C LYS A 124 -25.82 8.67 -3.35
N ASN A 125 -26.48 7.61 -2.86
CA ASN A 125 -26.06 6.22 -3.11
C ASN A 125 -26.91 5.49 -4.16
N VAL A 126 -28.10 5.99 -4.49
CA VAL A 126 -29.03 5.32 -5.42
C VAL A 126 -29.40 6.22 -6.59
N VAL A 127 -29.72 7.50 -6.34
CA VAL A 127 -30.16 8.43 -7.40
C VAL A 127 -28.97 8.98 -8.18
N ASP A 128 -27.94 9.45 -7.47
CA ASP A 128 -26.76 10.05 -8.08
C ASP A 128 -25.82 8.98 -8.70
N VAL A 129 -25.96 7.71 -8.29
CA VAL A 129 -25.16 6.59 -8.79
C VAL A 129 -25.78 6.00 -10.04
N GLN A 130 -25.07 6.09 -11.16
CA GLN A 130 -25.58 5.60 -12.44
C GLN A 130 -25.87 4.10 -12.40
N GLY A 131 -27.10 3.72 -12.76
CA GLY A 131 -27.55 2.33 -12.84
C GLY A 131 -28.07 1.72 -11.53
N ALA A 132 -27.88 2.37 -10.37
CA ALA A 132 -28.37 1.86 -9.09
C ALA A 132 -29.91 1.84 -9.03
N GLU A 133 -30.57 2.91 -9.50
CA GLU A 133 -32.02 2.92 -9.63
C GLU A 133 -32.53 1.82 -10.58
N SER A 134 -31.86 1.61 -11.72
CA SER A 134 -32.21 0.55 -12.68
C SER A 134 -32.11 -0.85 -12.04
N TYR A 135 -31.16 -1.06 -11.13
CA TYR A 135 -31.04 -2.31 -10.40
C TYR A 135 -32.23 -2.54 -9.45
N LEU A 136 -32.62 -1.52 -8.69
CA LEU A 136 -33.81 -1.60 -7.83
C LEU A 136 -35.10 -1.78 -8.65
N GLN A 137 -35.19 -1.16 -9.84
CA GLN A 137 -36.29 -1.40 -10.77
C GLN A 137 -36.34 -2.85 -11.25
N ALA A 138 -35.19 -3.48 -11.51
CA ALA A 138 -35.11 -4.91 -11.80
C ALA A 138 -35.60 -5.77 -10.61
N CYS A 139 -35.34 -5.33 -9.38
CA CYS A 139 -35.91 -5.87 -8.14
C CYS A 139 -37.39 -5.50 -7.90
N LYS A 140 -38.10 -4.99 -8.90
CA LYS A 140 -39.53 -4.61 -8.88
C LYS A 140 -39.88 -3.38 -8.04
N PHE A 141 -38.91 -2.53 -7.73
CA PHE A 141 -39.23 -1.20 -7.22
C PHE A 141 -39.67 -0.27 -8.36
N GLY A 142 -40.84 0.36 -8.24
CA GLY A 142 -41.37 1.28 -9.25
C GLY A 142 -41.26 2.74 -8.81
N PRO A 143 -40.91 3.68 -9.71
CA PRO A 143 -40.96 5.10 -9.39
C PRO A 143 -42.41 5.55 -9.23
N VAL A 144 -42.70 6.33 -8.19
CA VAL A 144 -44.01 6.90 -7.89
C VAL A 144 -43.83 8.33 -7.46
N THR A 145 -44.60 9.26 -8.02
CA THR A 145 -44.61 10.66 -7.57
C THR A 145 -45.79 10.87 -6.63
N LYS A 146 -45.54 11.35 -5.40
CA LYS A 146 -46.57 11.73 -4.44
C LYS A 146 -46.26 13.14 -3.93
N GLU A 147 -47.24 14.04 -3.97
CA GLU A 147 -47.11 15.41 -3.44
C GLU A 147 -45.89 16.16 -4.03
N HIS A 148 -45.62 15.98 -5.33
CA HIS A 148 -44.45 16.55 -6.03
C HIS A 148 -43.08 16.01 -5.56
N LEU A 149 -43.06 15.00 -4.70
CA LEU A 149 -41.85 14.30 -4.30
C LEU A 149 -41.76 12.94 -5.01
N GLY A 150 -40.55 12.62 -5.49
CA GLY A 150 -40.26 11.31 -6.08
C GLY A 150 -40.05 10.25 -5.00
N TYR A 151 -40.70 9.10 -5.18
CA TYR A 151 -40.54 7.90 -4.37
C TYR A 151 -40.17 6.72 -5.25
N LEU A 152 -39.48 5.77 -4.65
CA LEU A 152 -39.28 4.45 -5.22
C LEU A 152 -40.01 3.43 -4.33
N CYS A 153 -41.04 2.79 -4.88
CA CYS A 153 -41.99 1.98 -4.12
C CYS A 153 -41.97 0.50 -4.53
N PHE A 154 -41.91 -0.38 -3.55
CA PHE A 154 -42.15 -1.82 -3.72
C PHE A 154 -43.66 -2.13 -3.62
N PRO A 155 -44.18 -3.13 -4.36
CA PRO A 155 -45.60 -3.49 -4.30
C PRO A 155 -46.09 -3.79 -2.88
N HIS A 156 -47.29 -3.34 -2.54
CA HIS A 156 -47.85 -3.53 -1.19
C HIS A 156 -48.13 -5.01 -0.90
N ASN A 157 -48.71 -5.73 -1.86
CA ASN A 157 -48.99 -7.17 -1.77
C ASN A 157 -48.16 -7.91 -2.83
N PRO A 158 -46.87 -8.17 -2.58
CA PRO A 158 -46.01 -8.84 -3.55
C PRO A 158 -46.44 -10.30 -3.70
N SER A 159 -46.56 -10.78 -4.95
CA SER A 159 -46.74 -12.20 -5.21
C SER A 159 -45.46 -12.98 -4.84
N LYS A 160 -45.57 -14.30 -4.63
CA LYS A 160 -44.41 -15.17 -4.36
C LYS A 160 -43.31 -14.99 -5.41
N GLN A 161 -43.68 -14.89 -6.69
CA GLN A 161 -42.73 -14.67 -7.78
C GLN A 161 -41.96 -13.35 -7.64
N ILE A 162 -42.59 -12.28 -7.15
CA ILE A 162 -41.92 -10.99 -6.93
C ILE A 162 -40.91 -11.11 -5.77
N LEU A 163 -41.28 -11.83 -4.70
CA LEU A 163 -40.38 -12.11 -3.59
C LEU A 163 -39.20 -12.98 -4.02
N ASP A 164 -39.43 -13.99 -4.85
CA ASP A 164 -38.36 -14.85 -5.40
C ASP A 164 -37.36 -14.03 -6.23
N VAL A 165 -37.85 -13.10 -7.07
CA VAL A 165 -37.00 -12.16 -7.83
C VAL A 165 -36.20 -11.25 -6.89
N LEU A 166 -36.82 -10.77 -5.81
CA LEU A 166 -36.17 -9.90 -4.83
C LEU A 166 -35.06 -10.65 -4.07
N THR A 167 -35.31 -11.88 -3.65
CA THR A 167 -34.34 -12.77 -2.99
C THR A 167 -33.16 -13.06 -3.91
N LEU A 168 -33.42 -13.41 -5.18
CA LEU A 168 -32.36 -13.63 -6.16
C LEU A 168 -31.51 -12.36 -6.39
N GLY A 169 -32.16 -11.20 -6.47
CA GLY A 169 -31.46 -9.90 -6.53
C GLY A 169 -30.57 -9.69 -5.30
N GLN A 170 -31.08 -9.97 -4.09
CA GLN A 170 -30.31 -9.87 -2.85
C GLN A 170 -29.06 -10.75 -2.88
N GLU A 171 -29.19 -12.01 -3.30
CA GLU A 171 -28.09 -12.97 -3.37
C GLU A 171 -27.00 -12.52 -4.35
N VAL A 172 -27.40 -12.08 -5.55
CA VAL A 172 -26.46 -11.57 -6.56
C VAL A 172 -25.74 -10.33 -6.03
N LEU A 173 -26.48 -9.41 -5.41
CA LEU A 173 -25.93 -8.20 -4.87
C LEU A 173 -24.92 -8.48 -3.75
N LYS A 174 -25.25 -9.39 -2.83
CA LYS A 174 -24.37 -9.81 -1.74
C LYS A 174 -23.09 -10.44 -2.28
N GLN A 175 -23.20 -11.41 -3.20
CA GLN A 175 -22.04 -12.05 -3.82
C GLN A 175 -21.12 -11.03 -4.49
N ARG A 176 -21.68 -10.06 -5.22
CA ARG A 176 -20.89 -9.03 -5.90
C ARG A 176 -20.28 -8.01 -4.95
N LEU A 177 -20.96 -7.71 -3.85
CA LEU A 177 -20.42 -6.87 -2.78
C LEU A 177 -19.19 -7.53 -2.15
N ASP A 178 -19.30 -8.80 -1.75
CA ASP A 178 -18.22 -9.55 -1.10
C ASP A 178 -16.97 -9.61 -2.00
N GLN A 179 -17.14 -9.96 -3.28
CA GLN A 179 -16.06 -9.97 -4.28
C GLN A 179 -15.38 -8.62 -4.43
N ARG A 180 -16.17 -7.53 -4.45
CA ARG A 180 -15.64 -6.17 -4.62
C ARG A 180 -14.98 -5.63 -3.37
N SER A 181 -15.51 -5.94 -2.18
CA SER A 181 -14.88 -5.52 -0.92
C SER A 181 -13.53 -6.21 -0.74
N GLU A 182 -13.44 -7.51 -1.02
CA GLU A 182 -12.17 -8.24 -0.95
C GLU A 182 -11.14 -7.67 -1.92
N ALA A 183 -11.53 -7.46 -3.19
CA ALA A 183 -10.64 -6.87 -4.19
C ALA A 183 -10.16 -5.46 -3.78
N PHE A 184 -11.06 -4.62 -3.28
CA PHE A 184 -10.73 -3.27 -2.81
C PHE A 184 -9.80 -3.27 -1.60
N GLU A 185 -9.99 -4.19 -0.66
CA GLU A 185 -9.11 -4.34 0.51
C GLU A 185 -7.73 -4.87 0.15
N ILE A 186 -7.64 -5.79 -0.82
CA ILE A 186 -6.36 -6.28 -1.33
C ILE A 186 -5.61 -5.14 -2.01
N GLU A 187 -6.26 -4.41 -2.91
CA GLU A 187 -5.67 -3.27 -3.62
C GLU A 187 -5.18 -2.20 -2.63
N LYS A 188 -6.00 -1.84 -1.64
CA LYS A 188 -5.64 -0.88 -0.60
C LYS A 188 -4.39 -1.33 0.18
N ARG A 189 -4.31 -2.62 0.54
CA ARG A 189 -3.15 -3.20 1.24
C ARG A 189 -1.89 -3.17 0.38
N MET A 190 -1.99 -3.47 -0.91
CA MET A 190 -0.86 -3.45 -1.84
C MET A 190 -0.31 -2.03 -2.00
N VAL A 191 -1.19 -1.06 -2.26
CA VAL A 191 -0.79 0.36 -2.41
C VAL A 191 -0.19 0.90 -1.12
N GLN A 192 -0.72 0.51 0.04
CA GLN A 192 -0.16 0.92 1.32
C GLN A 192 1.24 0.35 1.55
N LYS A 193 1.43 -0.95 1.29
CA LYS A 193 2.72 -1.62 1.40
C LYS A 193 3.77 -0.98 0.48
N GLU A 194 3.40 -0.69 -0.77
CA GLU A 194 4.30 -0.03 -1.72
C GLU A 194 4.73 1.37 -1.22
N ARG A 195 3.78 2.17 -0.71
CA ARG A 195 4.09 3.48 -0.11
C ARG A 195 5.01 3.38 1.10
N GLU A 196 4.83 2.36 1.93
CA GLU A 196 5.68 2.11 3.10
C GLU A 196 7.09 1.69 2.68
N GLU A 197 7.22 0.79 1.71
CA GLU A 197 8.52 0.39 1.15
C GLU A 197 9.25 1.57 0.51
N GLU A 198 8.55 2.44 -0.23
CA GLU A 198 9.14 3.63 -0.81
C GLU A 198 9.65 4.60 0.27
N LYS A 199 8.87 4.80 1.35
CA LYS A 199 9.30 5.60 2.51
C LYS A 199 10.53 4.99 3.17
N MET A 200 10.56 3.68 3.35
CA MET A 200 11.71 2.97 3.94
C MET A 200 12.96 3.08 3.07
N ARG A 201 12.83 2.99 1.74
CA ARG A 201 13.94 3.19 0.81
C ARG A 201 14.50 4.61 0.90
N LYS A 202 13.63 5.62 0.92
CA LYS A 202 14.03 7.02 1.06
C LYS A 202 14.71 7.27 2.41
N ALA A 203 14.17 6.72 3.50
CA ALA A 203 14.76 6.84 4.83
C ALA A 203 16.17 6.23 4.90
N ARG A 204 16.34 5.01 4.37
CA ARG A 204 17.65 4.35 4.31
C ARG A 204 18.66 5.14 3.46
N ALA A 205 18.24 5.67 2.32
CA ALA A 205 19.11 6.49 1.49
C ALA A 205 19.58 7.76 2.23
N LEU A 206 18.68 8.42 2.98
CA LEU A 206 19.03 9.58 3.80
C LEU A 206 19.98 9.24 4.95
N GLU A 207 19.80 8.07 5.58
CA GLU A 207 20.69 7.57 6.62
C GLU A 207 22.10 7.30 6.06
N ASN A 208 22.20 6.63 4.92
CA ASN A 208 23.47 6.39 4.24
C ASN A 208 24.22 7.69 3.90
N ILE A 209 23.50 8.74 3.46
CA ILE A 209 24.11 10.05 3.17
C ILE A 209 24.62 10.71 4.46
N LYS A 210 23.88 10.59 5.58
CA LYS A 210 24.31 11.14 6.86
C LYS A 210 25.56 10.43 7.37
N GLU A 211 25.58 9.10 7.32
CA GLU A 211 26.75 8.30 7.68
C GLU A 211 27.97 8.65 6.84
N ASP A 212 27.80 8.83 5.53
CA ASP A 212 28.91 9.21 4.65
C ASP A 212 29.45 10.61 5.01
N ARG A 213 28.57 11.58 5.24
CA ARG A 213 28.97 12.92 5.71
C ARG A 213 29.73 12.87 7.03
N GLU A 214 29.29 12.02 7.97
CA GLU A 214 29.97 11.84 9.25
C GLU A 214 31.33 11.16 9.09
N LYS A 215 31.42 10.12 8.25
CA LYS A 215 32.69 9.45 7.91
C LYS A 215 33.66 10.41 7.24
N GLN A 216 33.18 11.29 6.35
CA GLN A 216 34.01 12.33 5.73
C GLN A 216 34.55 13.30 6.77
N LYS A 217 33.70 13.81 7.69
CA LYS A 217 34.15 14.66 8.82
C LYS A 217 35.19 13.96 9.69
N GLN A 218 34.98 12.68 10.01
CA GLN A 218 35.93 11.89 10.79
C GLN A 218 37.27 11.68 10.08
N ARG A 219 37.29 11.62 8.74
CA ARG A 219 38.54 11.54 7.96
C ARG A 219 39.27 12.88 7.86
N GLN A 220 38.54 14.00 7.88
CA GLN A 220 39.13 15.35 7.83
C GLN A 220 39.75 15.76 9.17
N LEU A 221 39.15 15.35 10.30
CA LEU A 221 39.63 15.70 11.65
C LEU A 221 41.11 15.40 11.91
N PRO A 222 41.65 14.19 11.61
CA PRO A 222 43.08 13.91 11.78
C PRO A 222 43.97 14.79 10.91
N TYR A 223 43.51 15.14 9.70
CA TYR A 223 44.23 16.02 8.79
C TYR A 223 44.32 17.44 9.36
N GLU A 224 43.20 17.99 9.83
CA GLU A 224 43.16 19.31 10.45
C GLU A 224 44.03 19.37 11.70
N VAL A 225 43.95 18.35 12.58
CA VAL A 225 44.78 18.28 13.79
C VAL A 225 46.27 18.22 13.43
N ASN A 226 46.66 17.37 12.47
CA ASN A 226 48.06 17.26 12.08
C ASN A 226 48.60 18.56 11.47
N CYS A 227 47.83 19.24 10.60
CA CYS A 227 48.22 20.55 10.08
C CYS A 227 48.45 21.58 11.21
N THR A 228 47.56 21.63 12.21
CA THR A 228 47.76 22.55 13.35
C THR A 228 48.95 22.19 14.23
N ILE A 229 49.30 20.90 14.33
CA ILE A 229 50.51 20.45 15.04
C ILE A 229 51.75 20.89 14.26
N ASP A 230 51.76 20.73 12.94
CA ASP A 230 52.87 21.14 12.08
C ASP A 230 53.05 22.67 12.07
N GLU A 231 51.96 23.45 12.06
CA GLU A 231 51.98 24.92 12.22
C GLU A 231 52.57 25.32 13.57
N ARG A 232 52.13 24.72 14.68
CA ARG A 232 52.70 25.01 16.01
C ARG A 232 54.17 24.61 16.13
N ASN A 233 54.55 23.46 15.56
CA ASN A 233 55.93 22.99 15.57
C ASN A 233 56.84 23.91 14.76
N SER A 234 56.38 24.41 13.61
CA SER A 234 57.13 25.38 12.80
C SER A 234 57.25 26.76 13.48
N GLU A 235 56.20 27.25 14.16
CA GLU A 235 56.29 28.46 15.00
C GLU A 235 57.30 28.29 16.15
N LEU A 236 57.32 27.13 16.80
CA LEU A 236 58.27 26.84 17.88
C LEU A 236 59.71 26.80 17.36
N LEU A 237 59.96 26.14 16.23
CA LEU A 237 61.28 26.09 15.59
C LEU A 237 61.77 27.48 15.14
N GLY A 238 60.87 28.36 14.68
CA GLY A 238 61.20 29.75 14.36
C GLY A 238 61.66 30.54 15.59
N ARG A 239 60.99 30.36 16.74
CA ARG A 239 61.40 31.02 18.01
C ARG A 239 62.72 30.50 18.56
N GLU A 240 63.03 29.22 18.38
CA GLU A 240 64.35 28.68 18.79
C GLU A 240 65.49 29.28 17.97
N GLN A 241 65.28 29.55 16.68
CA GLN A 241 66.28 30.23 15.84
C GLN A 241 66.50 31.68 16.28
N ASP A 242 65.45 32.42 16.62
CA ASP A 242 65.58 33.79 17.12
C ASP A 242 66.27 33.86 18.51
N CYS A 243 66.08 32.87 19.38
CA CYS A 243 66.76 32.80 20.69
C CYS A 243 68.22 32.34 20.59
N SER A 244 68.57 31.48 19.62
CA SER A 244 69.97 31.06 19.41
C SER A 244 70.88 32.20 18.96
N HIS A 245 70.33 33.28 18.38
CA HIS A 245 71.12 34.47 18.06
C HIS A 245 71.40 35.37 19.28
N VAL A 246 70.68 35.21 20.40
CA VAL A 246 70.86 36.01 21.62
C VAL A 246 71.83 35.36 22.62
N LEU A 247 72.15 34.07 22.47
CA LEU A 247 73.05 33.34 23.37
C LEU A 247 74.53 33.34 22.96
N ASP A 248 74.89 33.88 21.80
CA ASP A 248 76.28 34.14 21.41
C ASP A 248 76.86 35.43 22.04
N SER A 249 76.18 36.04 23.01
CA SER A 249 76.64 37.29 23.67
C SER A 249 76.44 37.33 25.18
N ALA A 250 76.19 36.20 25.84
CA ALA A 250 76.15 36.13 27.29
C ALA A 250 77.30 35.29 27.83
N ASP A 251 78.28 36.00 28.39
CA ASP A 251 79.38 35.48 29.22
C ASP A 251 78.88 34.38 30.17
N MET A 252 79.33 33.16 29.91
CA MET A 252 79.26 32.03 30.82
C MET A 252 80.39 32.17 31.85
N HIS A 253 80.19 33.07 32.81
CA HIS A 253 80.91 33.03 34.07
C HIS A 253 79.89 32.94 35.21
N GLU A 254 80.14 31.97 36.10
CA GLU A 254 79.60 31.93 37.45
C GLU A 254 78.12 31.52 37.62
N LEU A 255 77.90 30.25 37.96
CA LEU A 255 77.55 29.85 39.33
C LEU A 255 77.10 28.40 39.33
N ALA A 256 78.03 27.52 39.68
CA ALA A 256 77.71 26.28 40.34
C ALA A 256 77.47 26.60 41.82
N GLU A 257 76.25 26.45 42.33
CA GLU A 257 76.03 26.00 43.70
C GLU A 257 74.56 25.59 43.95
N GLY A 258 74.40 24.29 44.21
CA GLY A 258 73.49 23.75 45.21
C GLY A 258 71.99 23.92 45.01
N PHE A 259 71.32 22.86 44.53
CA PHE A 259 69.99 22.56 45.06
C PHE A 259 69.81 21.08 45.37
N SER A 260 69.64 20.85 46.68
CA SER A 260 69.52 19.59 47.38
C SER A 260 68.10 19.02 47.28
N VAL A 261 68.05 17.70 47.20
CA VAL A 261 66.86 16.85 47.14
C VAL A 261 65.94 17.07 48.35
N LYS A 262 64.64 17.28 48.11
CA LYS A 262 63.58 16.88 49.06
C LYS A 262 62.45 16.16 48.34
N SER A 263 62.46 14.84 48.52
CA SER A 263 61.28 13.99 48.38
C SER A 263 60.22 14.46 49.37
N SER A 264 58.97 14.64 48.93
CA SER A 264 57.80 14.67 49.82
C SER A 264 56.51 14.35 49.07
N SER A 265 55.79 13.37 49.63
CA SER A 265 54.35 13.10 49.56
C SER A 265 53.71 12.81 48.19
N LYS A 266 53.31 11.57 47.91
CA LYS A 266 52.14 10.85 48.46
C LYS A 266 50.79 11.55 48.21
N ARG A 267 50.00 10.88 47.36
CA ARG A 267 48.53 10.68 47.41
C ARG A 267 47.65 11.89 47.05
N PHE A 268 46.45 11.56 46.54
CA PHE A 268 45.39 12.43 45.96
C PHE A 268 45.56 12.65 44.44
N TRP A 269 44.75 12.13 43.51
CA TRP A 269 43.36 11.70 43.52
C TRP A 269 43.15 10.47 42.62
N LEU A 270 42.70 9.38 43.22
CA LEU A 270 42.14 8.21 42.55
C LEU A 270 40.77 7.99 43.18
N VAL A 271 39.85 8.94 42.98
CA VAL A 271 38.43 8.82 43.35
C VAL A 271 37.61 9.69 42.39
N HIS A 272 37.08 9.10 41.32
CA HIS A 272 35.70 9.32 40.84
C HIS A 272 35.36 8.36 39.69
N TYR A 273 35.66 7.07 39.89
CA TYR A 273 35.25 5.99 38.99
C TYR A 273 34.21 5.10 39.68
N GLN A 274 33.13 5.68 40.22
CA GLN A 274 32.04 4.86 40.77
C GLN A 274 30.69 5.57 40.98
N TYR A 275 30.20 6.35 40.02
CA TYR A 275 28.78 6.73 39.98
C TYR A 275 28.39 7.08 38.55
N PHE A 276 28.08 6.08 37.71
CA PHE A 276 27.12 6.22 36.58
C PHE A 276 26.77 4.86 35.95
N PHE A 277 26.60 3.82 36.78
CA PHE A 277 26.10 2.51 36.33
C PHE A 277 24.92 2.01 37.17
N CYS A 278 24.03 2.92 37.58
CA CYS A 278 22.83 2.57 38.36
C CYS A 278 21.62 3.43 37.98
N LEU A 279 21.29 3.49 36.69
CA LEU A 279 19.99 3.98 36.17
C LEU A 279 19.54 3.10 34.99
N ALA A 280 19.65 1.78 35.19
CA ALA A 280 19.10 0.76 34.29
C ALA A 280 18.32 -0.26 35.13
N THR A 281 17.31 0.20 35.87
CA THR A 281 16.19 -0.61 36.41
C THR A 281 15.23 0.30 37.18
N LEU A 282 14.32 0.99 36.47
CA LEU A 282 13.01 1.47 36.94
C LEU A 282 12.41 2.45 35.91
N CYS A 283 11.79 1.90 34.86
CA CYS A 283 10.59 2.34 34.15
C CYS A 283 10.47 1.59 32.82
#